data_AF-A0A929U899-F1
#
_entry.id   AF-A0A929U899-F1
#
_cell.length_a   1.000
_cell.length_b   1.000
_cell.length_c   1.000
_cell.angle_alpha   90.00
_cell.angle_beta   90.00
_cell.angle_gamma   90.00
#
_symmetry.space_group_name_H-M   'P 1'
#
loop_
_entity.id
_entity.type
_entity.pdbx_description
1 polymer ?
#
loop_
_entity_poly.entity_id
_entity_poly.type
_entity_poly.pdbx_seq_one_letter_code
_entity_poly.pdbx_strand_id
1 'polypeptide(L)'
;MMNQKEIFETNEMIEKENLDVRTITMGISLFDCASEDPAAFGQKIYDKICRQAENLVKVGNEIGREFGIPIINKRVSVTPIALAAGNCRREEDYIQIARMLDRAAHTVGVDFIGGYSALVSKHMTGADRMLIESIPQVLSQTELVCSSVNVASTKTGINMDAVRLLGKQVKKTAELTAQKDSIGCCKLVIFCNAPDDNPFMAGAFHGVTEGNAVISVGVSGPGVVKKALENVRGADFETLCETIKKTAFKVTRVGQLV
;
A
#
# COMPACT_ATOMS: atom_id res chain seq x y z
N MET A 1 -17.36 -15.90 9.73
CA MET A 1 -16.43 -16.70 10.55
C MET A 1 -16.25 -18.03 9.85
N MET A 2 -15.02 -18.46 9.56
CA MET A 2 -14.74 -19.75 8.91
C MET A 2 -15.08 -20.92 9.85
N ASN A 3 -15.58 -22.03 9.32
CA ASN A 3 -15.85 -23.23 10.11
C ASN A 3 -14.62 -24.17 10.14
N GLN A 4 -14.58 -25.13 11.08
CA GLN A 4 -13.44 -26.05 11.23
C GLN A 4 -13.11 -26.85 9.95
N LYS A 5 -14.12 -27.18 9.15
CA LYS A 5 -13.93 -27.89 7.89
C LYS A 5 -13.22 -27.00 6.86
N GLU A 6 -13.60 -25.73 6.76
CA GLU A 6 -12.94 -24.74 5.90
C GLU A 6 -11.50 -24.49 6.34
N ILE A 7 -11.20 -24.48 7.64
CA ILE A 7 -9.82 -24.36 8.16
C ILE A 7 -8.98 -25.57 7.75
N PHE A 8 -9.51 -26.78 7.95
CA PHE A 8 -8.80 -28.01 7.58
C PHE A 8 -8.53 -28.09 6.08
N GLU A 9 -9.54 -27.77 5.25
CA GLU A 9 -9.38 -27.69 3.80
C GLU A 9 -8.33 -26.64 3.41
N THR A 10 -8.27 -25.50 4.09
CA THR A 10 -7.30 -24.44 3.82
C THR A 10 -5.87 -24.88 4.15
N ASN A 11 -5.67 -25.57 5.28
CA ASN A 11 -4.37 -26.14 5.65
C ASN A 11 -3.89 -27.18 4.62
N GLU A 12 -4.79 -28.07 4.16
CA GLU A 12 -4.46 -29.05 3.13
C GLU A 12 -4.03 -28.40 1.80
N MET A 13 -4.61 -27.24 1.47
CA MET A 13 -4.23 -26.48 0.28
C MET A 13 -2.85 -25.85 0.40
N ILE A 14 -2.54 -25.30 1.57
CA ILE A 14 -1.24 -24.68 1.85
C ILE A 14 -0.11 -25.68 1.63
N GLU A 15 -0.25 -26.88 2.19
CA GLU A 15 0.75 -27.95 2.06
C GLU A 15 0.91 -28.48 0.63
N LYS A 16 -0.19 -28.58 -0.14
CA LYS A 16 -0.17 -29.19 -1.49
C LYS A 16 0.19 -28.22 -2.61
N GLU A 17 -0.07 -26.92 -2.43
CA GLU A 17 0.00 -25.93 -3.52
C GLU A 17 1.10 -24.87 -3.38
N ASN A 18 1.93 -24.92 -2.31
CA ASN A 18 3.01 -23.94 -2.05
C ASN A 18 2.51 -22.49 -2.21
N LEU A 19 1.43 -22.17 -1.51
CA LEU A 19 0.84 -20.84 -1.51
C LEU A 19 1.74 -19.87 -0.75
N ASP A 20 2.02 -18.72 -1.35
CA ASP A 20 2.77 -17.64 -0.71
C ASP A 20 1.84 -16.48 -0.34
N VAL A 21 1.90 -16.04 0.92
CA VAL A 21 1.31 -14.76 1.32
C VAL A 21 2.31 -13.68 0.94
N ARG A 22 1.93 -12.86 -0.03
CA ARG A 22 2.83 -11.84 -0.57
C ARG A 22 3.01 -10.68 0.40
N THR A 23 1.95 -10.30 1.11
CA THR A 23 2.00 -9.13 1.98
C THR A 23 0.93 -9.15 3.06
N ILE A 24 1.24 -8.56 4.21
CA ILE A 24 0.26 -7.98 5.13
C ILE A 24 0.48 -6.47 5.18
N THR A 25 -0.59 -5.69 5.09
CA THR A 25 -0.55 -4.23 5.16
C THR A 25 -1.45 -3.77 6.29
N MET A 26 -0.90 -3.02 7.24
CA MET A 26 -1.71 -2.33 8.25
C MET A 26 -2.05 -0.93 7.75
N GLY A 27 -3.32 -0.67 7.51
CA GLY A 27 -3.83 0.67 7.24
C GLY A 27 -4.08 1.42 8.55
N ILE A 28 -3.61 2.67 8.66
CA ILE A 28 -3.73 3.49 9.88
C ILE A 28 -4.31 4.86 9.53
N SER A 29 -5.42 5.20 10.18
CA SER A 29 -6.02 6.53 10.08
C SER A 29 -5.17 7.59 10.79
N LEU A 30 -4.99 8.77 10.20
CA LEU A 30 -4.21 9.88 10.77
C LEU A 30 -5.06 11.08 11.21
N PHE A 31 -6.38 11.02 11.14
CA PHE A 31 -7.23 12.19 11.42
C PHE A 31 -7.10 12.73 12.85
N ASP A 32 -6.88 11.86 13.84
CA ASP A 32 -6.61 12.24 15.23
C ASP A 32 -5.18 12.75 15.47
N CYS A 33 -4.29 12.65 14.48
CA CYS A 33 -2.95 13.23 14.53
C CYS A 33 -2.96 14.72 14.21
N ALA A 34 -4.06 15.28 13.67
CA ALA A 34 -4.15 16.66 13.21
C ALA A 34 -3.56 17.68 14.22
N SER A 35 -2.82 18.65 13.69
CA SER A 35 -2.21 19.74 14.46
C SER A 35 -2.05 20.97 13.58
N GLU A 36 -2.02 22.15 14.22
CA GLU A 36 -1.67 23.42 13.56
C GLU A 36 -0.16 23.53 13.30
N ASP A 37 0.66 22.86 14.11
CA ASP A 37 2.10 22.78 13.93
C ASP A 37 2.49 21.51 13.14
N PRO A 38 3.10 21.64 11.95
CA PRO A 38 3.58 20.50 11.17
C PRO A 38 4.55 19.60 11.91
N ALA A 39 5.38 20.15 12.82
CA ALA A 39 6.31 19.35 13.61
C ALA A 39 5.58 18.47 14.62
N ALA A 40 4.64 19.05 15.38
CA ALA A 40 3.77 18.30 16.28
C ALA A 40 2.91 17.27 15.53
N PHE A 41 2.40 17.59 14.34
CA PHE A 41 1.69 16.65 13.48
C PHE A 41 2.57 15.45 13.10
N GLY A 42 3.79 15.70 12.62
CA GLY A 42 4.76 14.65 12.28
C GLY A 42 5.12 13.75 13.47
N GLN A 43 5.30 14.33 14.66
CA GLN A 43 5.57 13.54 15.87
C GLN A 43 4.38 12.65 16.27
N LYS A 44 3.15 13.17 16.22
CA LYS A 44 1.93 12.38 16.48
C LYS A 44 1.77 11.22 15.49
N ILE A 45 2.09 11.44 14.21
CA ILE A 45 2.11 10.37 13.19
C ILE A 45 3.09 9.28 13.60
N TYR A 46 4.33 9.66 13.91
CA TYR A 46 5.37 8.72 14.32
C TYR A 46 4.94 7.88 15.53
N ASP A 47 4.47 8.54 16.60
CA ASP A 47 4.05 7.87 17.83
C ASP A 47 2.87 6.93 17.58
N LYS A 48 1.91 7.36 16.76
CA LYS A 48 0.74 6.54 16.43
C LYS A 48 1.12 5.29 15.63
N ILE A 49 1.95 5.43 14.59
CA ILE A 49 2.39 4.28 13.78
C ILE A 49 3.20 3.32 14.64
N CYS A 50 4.17 3.82 15.42
CA CYS A 50 4.99 2.99 16.29
C CYS A 50 4.14 2.19 17.28
N ARG A 51 3.12 2.82 17.87
CA ARG A 51 2.20 2.16 18.81
C ARG A 51 1.28 1.12 18.13
N GLN A 52 0.72 1.44 16.97
CA GLN A 52 -0.26 0.56 16.31
C GLN A 52 0.43 -0.62 15.62
N ALA A 53 1.59 -0.39 15.00
CA ALA A 53 2.31 -1.40 14.22
C ALA A 53 3.47 -2.06 14.99
N GLU A 54 3.63 -1.80 16.29
CA GLU A 54 4.72 -2.32 17.15
C GLU A 54 4.95 -3.83 16.95
N ASN A 55 3.86 -4.59 16.91
CA ASN A 55 3.91 -6.05 16.83
C ASN A 55 3.65 -6.60 15.41
N LEU A 56 3.47 -5.74 14.40
CA LEU A 56 3.04 -6.16 13.06
C LEU A 56 4.01 -7.18 12.44
N VAL A 57 5.32 -6.89 12.48
CA VAL A 57 6.34 -7.75 11.89
C VAL A 57 6.50 -9.04 12.68
N LYS A 58 6.53 -8.93 14.02
CA LYS A 58 6.66 -10.07 14.93
C LYS A 58 5.50 -11.06 14.73
N VAL A 59 4.27 -10.58 14.82
CA VAL A 59 3.06 -11.41 14.67
C VAL A 59 2.95 -11.96 13.25
N GLY A 60 3.26 -11.16 12.22
CA GLY A 60 3.30 -11.66 10.84
C GLY A 60 4.30 -12.81 10.64
N ASN A 61 5.46 -12.75 11.29
CA ASN A 61 6.45 -13.84 11.25
C ASN A 61 6.04 -15.05 12.11
N GLU A 62 5.28 -14.86 13.19
CA GLU A 62 4.71 -15.95 13.98
C GLU A 62 3.65 -16.71 13.18
N ILE A 63 2.69 -16.00 12.57
CA ILE A 63 1.65 -16.57 11.70
C ILE A 63 2.29 -17.35 10.54
N GLY A 64 3.29 -16.76 9.86
CA GLY A 64 3.96 -17.44 8.77
C GLY A 64 4.66 -18.74 9.18
N ARG A 65 5.18 -18.81 10.42
CA ARG A 65 5.76 -20.05 10.97
C ARG A 65 4.71 -21.06 11.38
N GLU A 66 3.62 -20.62 11.98
CA GLU A 66 2.53 -21.49 12.45
C GLU A 66 1.85 -22.22 11.28
N PHE A 67 1.57 -21.51 10.18
CA PHE A 67 0.92 -22.09 9.01
C PHE A 67 1.90 -22.62 7.95
N GLY A 68 3.21 -22.47 8.15
CA GLY A 68 4.21 -22.87 7.16
C GLY A 68 4.15 -22.08 5.84
N ILE A 69 3.54 -20.88 5.86
CA ILE A 69 3.44 -19.99 4.70
C ILE A 69 4.37 -18.79 4.88
N PRO A 70 5.32 -18.54 3.98
CA PRO A 70 6.13 -17.33 4.08
C PRO A 70 5.26 -16.09 3.83
N ILE A 71 5.22 -15.18 4.81
CA ILE A 71 4.69 -13.81 4.61
C ILE A 71 5.84 -12.95 4.11
N ILE A 72 5.87 -12.63 2.83
CA ILE A 72 7.05 -11.99 2.21
C ILE A 72 7.21 -10.54 2.68
N ASN A 73 6.13 -9.76 2.69
CA ASN A 73 6.17 -8.34 3.03
C ASN A 73 5.25 -8.00 4.22
N LYS A 74 5.66 -7.04 5.04
CA LYS A 74 4.88 -6.40 6.09
C LYS A 74 4.96 -4.90 5.86
N ARG A 75 3.82 -4.23 5.73
CA ARG A 75 3.75 -2.86 5.23
C ARG A 75 2.78 -2.05 6.06
N VAL A 76 2.91 -0.73 5.98
CA VAL A 76 1.93 0.21 6.54
C VAL A 76 1.40 1.08 5.42
N SER A 77 0.10 1.37 5.44
CA SER A 77 -0.47 2.48 4.68
C SER A 77 -1.11 3.47 5.65
N VAL A 78 -1.07 4.76 5.31
CA VAL A 78 -1.67 5.81 6.13
C VAL A 78 -2.65 6.65 5.32
N THR A 79 -3.50 7.40 6.02
CA THR A 79 -4.41 8.38 5.39
C THR A 79 -3.60 9.28 4.45
N PRO A 80 -4.10 9.57 3.22
CA PRO A 80 -3.43 10.47 2.30
C PRO A 80 -2.95 11.75 3.00
N ILE A 81 -1.64 11.98 3.01
CA ILE A 81 -1.05 13.11 3.72
C ILE A 81 -1.62 14.44 3.22
N ALA A 82 -2.03 14.55 1.95
CA ALA A 82 -2.68 15.77 1.44
C ALA A 82 -3.96 16.13 2.21
N LEU A 83 -4.69 15.14 2.74
CA LEU A 83 -5.92 15.35 3.52
C LEU A 83 -5.63 15.66 4.99
N ALA A 84 -4.62 15.02 5.57
CA ALA A 84 -4.31 15.15 6.99
C ALA A 84 -3.40 16.36 7.29
N ALA A 85 -2.60 16.81 6.32
CA ALA A 85 -1.61 17.88 6.47
C ALA A 85 -2.13 19.27 6.03
N GLY A 86 -3.40 19.59 6.30
CA GLY A 86 -4.06 20.84 5.85
C GLY A 86 -3.40 22.15 6.35
N ASN A 87 -2.56 22.07 7.38
CA ASN A 87 -1.84 23.22 7.96
C ASN A 87 -0.41 23.42 7.43
N CYS A 88 0.09 22.54 6.56
CA CYS A 88 1.37 22.78 5.90
C CYS A 88 1.28 24.01 5.00
N ARG A 89 2.36 24.80 4.98
CA ARG A 89 2.44 26.06 4.21
C ARG A 89 3.65 26.11 3.28
N ARG A 90 4.63 25.21 3.47
CA ARG A 90 5.86 25.16 2.68
C ARG A 90 6.24 23.72 2.35
N GLU A 91 7.10 23.57 1.35
CA GLU A 91 7.62 22.27 0.90
C GLU A 91 8.34 21.52 2.05
N GLU A 92 9.07 22.26 2.90
CA GLU A 92 9.84 21.71 4.02
C GLU A 92 8.96 21.03 5.06
N ASP A 93 7.74 21.51 5.26
CA ASP A 93 6.79 20.94 6.23
C ASP A 93 6.42 19.51 5.80
N TYR A 94 6.20 19.28 4.50
CA TYR A 94 5.93 17.95 3.95
C TYR A 94 7.14 17.03 3.99
N ILE A 95 8.35 17.56 3.74
CA ILE A 95 9.60 16.78 3.86
C ILE A 95 9.80 16.30 5.29
N GLN A 96 9.52 17.15 6.30
CA GLN A 96 9.59 16.76 7.71
C GLN A 96 8.60 15.64 8.05
N ILE A 97 7.36 15.74 7.58
CA ILE A 97 6.34 14.69 7.76
C ILE A 97 6.80 13.38 7.11
N ALA A 98 7.33 13.44 5.89
CA ALA A 98 7.82 12.25 5.20
C ALA A 98 8.99 11.58 5.93
N ARG A 99 9.92 12.37 6.50
CA ARG A 99 11.00 11.83 7.35
C ARG A 99 10.46 11.16 8.60
N MET A 100 9.36 11.65 9.19
CA MET A 100 8.72 10.99 10.33
C MET A 100 8.04 9.68 9.93
N LEU A 101 7.41 9.61 8.76
CA LEU A 101 6.90 8.35 8.20
C LEU A 101 8.01 7.32 7.99
N ASP A 102 9.12 7.75 7.37
CA ASP A 102 10.28 6.91 7.10
C ASP A 102 10.90 6.38 8.40
N ARG A 103 11.09 7.27 9.38
CA ARG A 103 11.58 6.91 10.71
C ARG A 103 10.64 5.92 11.40
N ALA A 104 9.32 6.13 11.31
CA ALA A 104 8.35 5.20 11.87
C ALA A 104 8.44 3.82 11.21
N ALA A 105 8.54 3.78 9.88
CA ALA A 105 8.68 2.54 9.12
C ALA A 105 9.93 1.73 9.52
N HIS A 106 11.08 2.40 9.65
CA HIS A 106 12.29 1.76 10.17
C HIS A 106 12.13 1.28 11.62
N THR A 107 11.45 2.05 12.46
CA THR A 107 11.25 1.71 13.88
C THR A 107 10.39 0.46 14.06
N VAL A 108 9.31 0.32 13.28
CA VAL A 108 8.45 -0.87 13.33
C VAL A 108 8.96 -2.03 12.47
N GLY A 109 10.00 -1.80 11.66
CA GLY A 109 10.67 -2.83 10.84
C GLY A 109 9.87 -3.28 9.61
N VAL A 110 9.00 -2.43 9.07
CA VAL A 110 8.21 -2.75 7.85
C VAL A 110 8.99 -2.48 6.58
N ASP A 111 8.64 -3.16 5.49
CA ASP A 111 9.35 -3.02 4.21
C ASP A 111 9.09 -1.66 3.54
N PHE A 112 7.85 -1.17 3.62
CA PHE A 112 7.44 0.10 3.02
C PHE A 112 6.27 0.72 3.78
N ILE A 113 6.21 2.05 3.73
CA ILE A 113 5.06 2.84 4.17
C ILE A 113 4.49 3.67 3.01
N GLY A 114 3.20 3.51 2.75
CA GLY A 114 2.46 4.25 1.73
C GLY A 114 1.49 5.24 2.37
N GLY A 115 0.96 6.16 1.57
CA GLY A 115 0.02 7.19 2.03
C GLY A 115 0.58 8.61 1.91
N TYR A 116 1.82 8.79 1.45
CA TYR A 116 2.30 10.08 0.96
C TYR A 116 1.61 10.42 -0.37
N SER A 117 0.32 10.72 -0.26
CA SER A 117 -0.63 10.61 -1.37
C SER A 117 -1.57 11.81 -1.46
N ALA A 118 -2.07 12.03 -2.68
CA ALA A 118 -3.10 13.03 -2.99
C ALA A 118 -4.18 12.47 -3.92
N LEU A 119 -5.43 12.91 -3.73
CA LEU A 119 -6.59 12.48 -4.51
C LEU A 119 -7.16 13.69 -5.26
N VAL A 120 -6.73 13.90 -6.51
CA VAL A 120 -6.89 15.16 -7.24
C VAL A 120 -7.66 15.00 -8.56
N SER A 121 -8.50 13.97 -8.65
CA SER A 121 -9.24 13.63 -9.88
C SER A 121 -10.26 14.69 -10.34
N LYS A 122 -10.71 15.57 -9.44
CA LYS A 122 -11.58 16.72 -9.77
C LYS A 122 -10.80 18.02 -9.93
N HIS A 123 -9.96 18.33 -8.96
CA HIS A 123 -9.12 19.53 -8.93
C HIS A 123 -8.01 19.35 -7.89
N MET A 124 -6.97 20.19 -7.96
CA MET A 124 -5.95 20.29 -6.92
C MET A 124 -6.25 21.49 -6.03
N THR A 125 -6.24 21.30 -4.71
CA THR A 125 -6.11 22.41 -3.78
C THR A 125 -4.65 22.88 -3.72
N GLY A 126 -4.40 24.00 -3.03
CA GLY A 126 -3.03 24.46 -2.76
C GLY A 126 -2.19 23.40 -2.01
N ALA A 127 -2.81 22.71 -1.04
CA ALA A 127 -2.15 21.65 -0.27
C ALA A 127 -1.80 20.44 -1.15
N ASP A 128 -2.71 20.02 -2.03
CA ASP A 128 -2.44 18.93 -2.97
C ASP A 128 -1.27 19.26 -3.89
N ARG A 129 -1.24 20.48 -4.41
CA ARG A 129 -0.17 20.95 -5.29
C ARG A 129 1.18 20.96 -4.59
N MET A 130 1.26 21.50 -3.37
CA MET A 130 2.50 21.52 -2.58
C MET A 130 2.98 20.11 -2.23
N LEU A 131 2.08 19.19 -1.90
CA LEU A 131 2.43 17.79 -1.68
C LEU A 131 3.00 17.16 -2.95
N ILE A 132 2.38 17.38 -4.12
CA ILE A 132 2.86 16.84 -5.39
C ILE A 132 4.22 17.42 -5.75
N GLU A 133 4.43 18.73 -5.56
CA GLU A 133 5.69 19.41 -5.87
C GLU A 133 6.86 18.96 -4.98
N SER A 134 6.59 18.51 -3.75
CA SER A 134 7.59 17.96 -2.81
C SER A 134 7.96 16.50 -3.04
N ILE A 135 7.19 15.73 -3.83
CA ILE A 135 7.43 14.30 -4.08
C ILE A 135 8.90 13.99 -4.44
N PRO A 136 9.56 14.71 -5.38
CA PRO A 136 10.94 14.38 -5.74
C PRO A 136 11.93 14.53 -4.59
N GLN A 137 11.76 15.55 -3.75
CA GLN A 137 12.60 15.76 -2.56
C GLN A 137 12.32 14.70 -1.50
N VAL A 138 11.04 14.39 -1.26
CA VAL A 138 10.65 13.34 -0.32
C VAL A 138 11.25 11.99 -0.72
N LEU A 139 11.06 11.55 -1.97
CA LEU A 139 11.49 10.22 -2.41
C LEU A 139 13.02 10.09 -2.56
N SER A 140 13.75 11.21 -2.66
CA SER A 140 15.23 11.21 -2.65
C SER A 140 15.82 11.20 -1.23
N GLN A 141 15.07 11.67 -0.24
CA GLN A 141 15.52 11.81 1.15
C GLN A 141 14.94 10.77 2.11
N THR A 142 14.08 9.88 1.62
CA THR A 142 13.48 8.78 2.40
C THR A 142 13.74 7.44 1.72
N GLU A 143 13.85 6.37 2.51
CA GLU A 143 14.15 5.04 2.00
C GLU A 143 12.85 4.24 1.73
N LEU A 144 11.96 4.16 2.72
CA LEU A 144 10.81 3.25 2.76
C LEU A 144 9.47 3.94 2.45
N VAL A 145 9.45 5.26 2.32
CA VAL A 145 8.22 6.00 1.94
C VAL A 145 7.90 5.80 0.46
N CYS A 146 6.66 5.42 0.19
CA CYS A 146 6.02 5.36 -1.13
C CYS A 146 4.97 6.46 -1.29
N SER A 147 4.82 6.95 -2.52
CA SER A 147 3.89 8.01 -2.88
C SER A 147 2.92 7.59 -3.97
N SER A 148 1.68 8.06 -3.88
CA SER A 148 0.68 7.85 -4.93
C SER A 148 -0.23 9.04 -5.18
N VAL A 149 -0.60 9.28 -6.43
CA VAL A 149 -1.50 10.40 -6.78
C VAL A 149 -2.59 9.94 -7.74
N ASN A 150 -3.84 10.08 -7.33
CA ASN A 150 -4.98 9.78 -8.19
C ASN A 150 -5.40 11.02 -8.98
N VAL A 151 -5.18 11.01 -10.30
CA VAL A 151 -5.40 12.17 -11.18
C VAL A 151 -6.68 12.10 -12.01
N ALA A 152 -7.35 10.96 -12.01
CA ALA A 152 -8.53 10.76 -12.84
C ALA A 152 -9.55 9.84 -12.18
N SER A 153 -10.81 10.00 -12.57
CA SER A 153 -11.83 9.00 -12.34
C SER A 153 -12.85 8.98 -13.48
N THR A 154 -13.51 7.86 -13.71
CA THR A 154 -14.60 7.74 -14.67
C THR A 154 -15.72 8.76 -14.39
N LYS A 155 -15.93 9.10 -13.11
CA LYS A 155 -16.96 10.05 -12.67
C LYS A 155 -16.61 11.51 -12.97
N THR A 156 -15.33 11.85 -12.97
CA THR A 156 -14.87 13.26 -12.96
C THR A 156 -13.99 13.62 -14.14
N GLY A 157 -13.68 12.65 -15.01
CA GLY A 157 -12.71 12.79 -16.07
C GLY A 157 -11.27 12.79 -15.55
N ILE A 158 -10.40 13.49 -16.27
CA ILE A 158 -8.96 13.53 -16.01
C ILE A 158 -8.58 14.97 -15.65
N ASN A 159 -7.91 15.15 -14.51
CA ASN A 159 -7.30 16.42 -14.16
C ASN A 159 -5.97 16.57 -14.92
N MET A 160 -6.03 17.17 -16.12
CA MET A 160 -4.86 17.33 -17.00
C MET A 160 -3.79 18.26 -16.42
N ASP A 161 -4.15 19.20 -15.54
CA ASP A 161 -3.18 20.05 -14.84
C ASP A 161 -2.33 19.22 -13.87
N ALA A 162 -2.97 18.30 -13.14
CA ALA A 162 -2.26 17.36 -12.27
C ALA A 162 -1.36 16.40 -13.07
N VAL A 163 -1.84 15.88 -14.20
CA VAL A 163 -1.05 15.04 -15.12
C VAL A 163 0.19 15.79 -15.60
N ARG A 164 0.04 17.03 -16.07
CA ARG A 164 1.15 17.86 -16.54
C ARG A 164 2.17 18.13 -15.43
N LEU A 165 1.70 18.41 -14.22
CA LEU A 165 2.57 18.63 -13.06
C LEU A 165 3.36 17.36 -12.73
N LEU A 166 2.69 16.22 -12.59
CA LEU A 166 3.31 14.94 -12.26
C LEU A 166 4.31 14.48 -13.32
N GLY A 167 4.06 14.75 -14.61
CA GLY A 167 5.04 14.46 -15.66
C GLY A 167 6.40 15.14 -15.41
N LYS A 168 6.38 16.38 -14.88
CA LYS A 168 7.61 17.06 -14.45
C LYS A 168 8.20 16.44 -13.18
N GLN A 169 7.35 16.06 -12.22
CA GLN A 169 7.82 15.47 -10.96
C GLN A 169 8.44 14.10 -11.15
N VAL A 170 7.93 13.26 -12.06
CA VAL A 170 8.54 11.97 -12.41
C VAL A 170 9.96 12.17 -12.90
N LYS A 171 10.17 13.09 -13.86
CA LYS A 171 11.51 13.41 -14.37
C LYS A 171 12.44 13.94 -13.26
N LYS A 172 11.97 14.90 -12.47
CA LYS A 172 12.74 15.47 -11.34
C LYS A 172 13.09 14.41 -10.29
N THR A 173 12.19 13.46 -10.03
CA THR A 173 12.42 12.34 -9.10
C THR A 173 13.52 11.43 -9.62
N ALA A 174 13.51 11.09 -10.92
CA ALA A 174 14.57 10.32 -11.54
C ALA A 174 15.94 11.03 -11.42
N GLU A 175 15.99 12.31 -11.78
CA GLU A 175 17.21 13.12 -11.71
C GLU A 175 17.79 13.21 -10.29
N LEU A 176 16.95 13.47 -9.29
CA LEU A 176 17.39 13.56 -7.88
C LEU A 176 17.83 12.22 -7.29
N THR A 177 17.37 11.10 -7.85
CA THR A 177 17.75 9.75 -7.40
C THR A 177 18.65 9.02 -8.39
N ALA A 178 19.25 9.73 -9.36
CA ALA A 178 20.04 9.13 -10.43
C ALA A 178 21.23 8.31 -9.94
N GLN A 179 21.86 8.73 -8.83
CA GLN A 179 22.99 8.01 -8.20
C GLN A 179 22.57 6.71 -7.49
N LYS A 180 21.26 6.45 -7.39
CA LYS A 180 20.66 5.25 -6.82
C LYS A 180 19.71 4.62 -7.85
N ASP A 181 20.15 4.53 -9.10
CA ASP A 181 19.39 3.95 -10.22
C ASP A 181 17.99 4.54 -10.40
N SER A 182 17.81 5.83 -10.09
CA SER A 182 16.51 6.52 -10.14
C SER A 182 15.43 5.85 -9.27
N ILE A 183 15.82 5.20 -8.16
CA ILE A 183 14.95 4.39 -7.28
C ILE A 183 13.68 5.12 -6.82
N GLY A 184 13.70 6.46 -6.74
CA GLY A 184 12.51 7.23 -6.38
C GLY A 184 11.32 6.97 -7.32
N CYS A 185 11.58 6.70 -8.60
CA CYS A 185 10.52 6.38 -9.57
C CYS A 185 9.85 5.03 -9.29
N CYS A 186 10.55 4.08 -8.65
CA CYS A 186 9.96 2.80 -8.25
C CYS A 186 9.00 2.94 -7.06
N LYS A 187 9.05 4.08 -6.35
CA LYS A 187 8.23 4.40 -5.17
C LYS A 187 7.08 5.38 -5.46
N LEU A 188 6.88 5.77 -6.72
CA LEU A 188 5.84 6.71 -7.14
C LEU A 188 4.83 6.04 -8.08
N VAL A 189 3.54 6.11 -7.75
CA VAL A 189 2.46 5.59 -8.58
C VAL A 189 1.45 6.70 -8.92
N ILE A 190 1.09 6.82 -10.20
CA ILE A 190 0.06 7.75 -10.66
C ILE A 190 -1.16 6.93 -11.07
N PHE A 191 -2.30 7.20 -10.47
CA PHE A 191 -3.53 6.44 -10.67
C PHE A 191 -4.56 7.17 -11.52
N CYS A 192 -5.30 6.35 -12.26
CA CYS A 192 -6.65 6.65 -12.72
C CYS A 192 -7.59 5.67 -12.03
N ASN A 193 -8.73 6.14 -11.50
CA ASN A 193 -9.68 5.32 -10.77
C ASN A 193 -9.04 4.58 -9.58
N ALA A 194 -8.22 5.27 -8.79
CA ALA A 194 -7.82 4.69 -7.50
C ALA A 194 -9.08 4.30 -6.69
N PRO A 195 -9.10 3.09 -6.09
CA PRO A 195 -10.15 2.71 -5.15
C PRO A 195 -10.16 3.64 -3.92
N ASP A 196 -11.23 3.59 -3.12
CA ASP A 196 -11.35 4.43 -1.92
C ASP A 196 -10.32 4.09 -0.83
N ASP A 197 -9.82 2.85 -0.84
CA ASP A 197 -8.67 2.35 -0.06
C ASP A 197 -7.79 1.48 -0.96
N ASN A 198 -6.47 1.53 -0.75
CA ASN A 198 -5.53 0.71 -1.50
C ASN A 198 -4.41 0.17 -0.58
N PRO A 199 -4.35 -1.14 -0.28
CA PRO A 199 -3.27 -1.71 0.53
C PRO A 199 -2.02 -2.11 -0.28
N PHE A 200 -2.02 -1.93 -1.61
CA PHE A 200 -0.98 -2.42 -2.50
C PHE A 200 0.14 -1.39 -2.77
N MET A 201 1.37 -1.71 -2.37
CA MET A 201 2.55 -0.90 -2.67
C MET A 201 3.02 -1.03 -4.12
N ALA A 202 3.60 0.01 -4.72
CA ALA A 202 3.96 1.31 -4.12
C ALA A 202 2.80 2.33 -4.04
N GLY A 203 1.59 1.95 -4.44
CA GLY A 203 0.46 2.86 -4.54
C GLY A 203 -0.38 3.05 -3.28
N ALA A 204 -0.02 2.40 -2.17
CA ALA A 204 -0.95 2.22 -1.07
C ALA A 204 -1.27 3.52 -0.32
N PHE A 205 -2.48 3.61 0.21
CA PHE A 205 -2.94 4.62 1.15
C PHE A 205 -4.15 4.07 1.91
N HIS A 206 -4.36 4.54 3.14
CA HIS A 206 -5.49 4.16 3.98
C HIS A 206 -6.69 5.05 3.70
N GLY A 207 -7.79 4.47 3.22
CA GLY A 207 -9.00 5.18 2.82
C GLY A 207 -9.67 5.96 3.96
N VAL A 208 -10.34 7.06 3.63
CA VAL A 208 -11.00 7.91 4.64
C VAL A 208 -12.27 7.28 5.23
N THR A 209 -12.82 6.28 4.55
CA THR A 209 -14.00 5.53 4.97
C THR A 209 -13.65 4.29 5.79
N GLU A 210 -12.37 3.96 5.90
CA GLU A 210 -11.90 2.80 6.66
C GLU A 210 -11.90 3.06 8.17
N GLY A 211 -11.82 1.98 8.94
CA GLY A 211 -11.66 2.04 10.40
C GLY A 211 -10.36 2.73 10.84
N ASN A 212 -10.19 2.91 12.15
CA ASN A 212 -8.99 3.56 12.71
C ASN A 212 -7.68 2.82 12.38
N ALA A 213 -7.73 1.49 12.38
CA ALA A 213 -6.66 0.62 11.93
C ALA A 213 -7.26 -0.66 11.33
N VAL A 214 -6.73 -1.11 10.20
CA VAL A 214 -7.21 -2.31 9.48
C VAL A 214 -6.03 -3.16 9.01
N ILE A 215 -6.23 -4.47 8.86
CA ILE A 215 -5.25 -5.38 8.27
C ILE A 215 -5.79 -5.85 6.91
N SER A 216 -4.97 -5.74 5.88
CA SER A 216 -5.22 -6.32 4.57
C SER A 216 -4.14 -7.33 4.23
N VAL A 217 -4.54 -8.50 3.74
CA VAL A 217 -3.62 -9.58 3.36
C VAL A 217 -3.67 -9.77 1.85
N GLY A 218 -2.50 -9.76 1.21
CA GLY A 218 -2.36 -10.04 -0.21
C GLY A 218 -1.73 -11.41 -0.44
N VAL A 219 -2.43 -12.28 -1.15
CA VAL A 219 -1.99 -13.65 -1.45
C VAL A 219 -1.54 -13.76 -2.91
N SER A 220 -0.47 -14.49 -3.17
CA SER A 220 0.03 -14.74 -4.52
C SER A 220 -0.80 -15.81 -5.23
N GLY A 221 -1.35 -15.46 -6.41
CA GLY A 221 -2.16 -16.35 -7.24
C GLY A 221 -1.50 -17.00 -8.47
N PRO A 222 -0.55 -16.35 -9.18
CA PRO A 222 -0.14 -16.83 -10.51
C PRO A 222 0.43 -18.26 -10.57
N GLY A 223 1.32 -18.63 -9.64
CA GLY A 223 1.95 -19.95 -9.62
C GLY A 223 0.93 -21.08 -9.39
N VAL A 224 0.01 -20.85 -8.45
CA VAL A 224 -1.05 -21.81 -8.09
C VAL A 224 -2.06 -21.96 -9.24
N VAL A 225 -2.46 -20.85 -9.86
CA VAL A 225 -3.32 -20.90 -11.04
C VAL A 225 -2.63 -21.64 -12.18
N LYS A 226 -1.37 -21.35 -12.48
CA LYS A 226 -0.61 -22.06 -13.53
C LYS A 226 -0.61 -23.57 -13.30
N LYS A 227 -0.26 -24.02 -12.08
CA LYS A 227 -0.21 -25.45 -11.74
C LYS A 227 -1.58 -26.12 -11.83
N ALA A 228 -2.64 -25.45 -11.39
CA ALA A 228 -4.01 -25.94 -11.56
C ALA A 228 -4.39 -26.09 -13.05
N LEU A 229 -3.95 -25.15 -13.89
CA LEU A 229 -4.21 -25.18 -15.33
C LEU A 229 -3.41 -26.27 -16.07
N GLU A 230 -2.22 -26.64 -15.58
CA GLU A 230 -1.44 -27.74 -16.16
C GLU A 230 -2.15 -29.09 -16.08
N ASN A 231 -2.99 -29.29 -15.05
CA ASN A 231 -3.77 -30.52 -14.86
C ASN A 231 -5.00 -30.64 -15.79
N VAL A 232 -5.40 -29.54 -16.43
CA VAL A 232 -6.59 -29.49 -17.32
C VAL A 232 -6.23 -29.08 -18.75
N ARG A 233 -4.97 -29.30 -19.15
CA ARG A 233 -4.55 -29.04 -20.55
C ARG A 233 -5.34 -29.91 -21.52
N GLY A 234 -5.90 -29.28 -22.55
CA GLY A 234 -6.72 -29.94 -23.57
C GLY A 234 -8.20 -30.10 -23.19
N ALA A 235 -8.60 -29.66 -21.98
CA ALA A 235 -10.01 -29.59 -21.60
C ALA A 235 -10.74 -28.44 -22.30
N ASP A 236 -12.08 -28.46 -22.23
CA ASP A 236 -12.92 -27.39 -22.76
C ASP A 236 -12.83 -26.08 -21.95
N PHE A 237 -13.38 -25.01 -22.52
CA PHE A 237 -13.33 -23.68 -21.93
C PHE A 237 -14.10 -23.56 -20.62
N GLU A 238 -15.17 -24.34 -20.46
CA GLU A 238 -15.96 -24.38 -19.22
C GLU A 238 -15.12 -24.95 -18.07
N THR A 239 -14.45 -26.09 -18.31
CA THR A 239 -13.55 -26.73 -17.34
C THR A 239 -12.40 -25.80 -16.96
N LEU A 240 -11.85 -25.07 -17.94
CA LEU A 240 -10.81 -24.05 -17.70
C LEU A 240 -11.30 -22.96 -16.73
N CYS A 241 -12.48 -22.39 -16.99
CA CYS A 241 -13.04 -21.31 -16.18
C CYS A 241 -13.37 -21.78 -14.76
N GLU A 242 -13.97 -22.97 -14.62
CA GLU A 242 -14.26 -23.57 -13.31
C GLU A 242 -12.99 -23.85 -12.51
N THR A 243 -11.91 -24.26 -13.17
CA THR A 243 -10.60 -24.49 -12.53
C THR A 243 -10.03 -23.19 -11.98
N ILE A 244 -10.06 -22.10 -12.76
CA ILE A 244 -9.61 -20.78 -12.31
C ILE A 244 -10.46 -20.29 -11.13
N LYS A 245 -11.79 -20.38 -11.24
CA LYS A 245 -12.74 -19.93 -10.20
C LYS A 245 -12.49 -20.65 -8.88
N LYS A 246 -12.40 -21.98 -8.90
CA LYS A 246 -12.13 -22.78 -7.69
C LYS A 246 -10.77 -22.46 -7.10
N THR A 247 -9.75 -22.26 -7.94
CA THR A 247 -8.40 -21.90 -7.48
C THR A 247 -8.38 -20.52 -6.83
N ALA A 248 -9.02 -19.52 -7.43
CA ALA A 248 -9.11 -18.18 -6.86
C ALA A 248 -9.88 -18.16 -5.52
N PHE A 249 -10.97 -18.94 -5.41
CA PHE A 249 -11.70 -19.11 -4.15
C PHE A 249 -10.78 -19.63 -3.04
N LYS A 250 -10.00 -20.67 -3.34
CA LYS A 250 -9.04 -21.27 -2.41
C LYS A 250 -7.96 -20.29 -1.96
N VAL A 251 -7.33 -19.59 -2.91
CA VAL A 251 -6.33 -18.53 -2.63
C VAL A 251 -6.91 -17.46 -1.71
N THR A 252 -8.17 -17.07 -1.93
CA THR A 252 -8.86 -16.05 -1.11
C THR A 252 -9.08 -16.54 0.32
N ARG A 253 -9.44 -17.82 0.52
CA ARG A 253 -9.62 -18.38 1.88
C ARG A 253 -8.35 -18.38 2.69
N VAL A 254 -7.20 -18.66 2.08
CA VAL A 254 -5.89 -18.57 2.74
C VAL A 254 -5.64 -17.16 3.26
N GLY A 255 -5.94 -16.14 2.44
CA GLY A 255 -5.80 -14.75 2.86
C GLY A 255 -6.78 -14.30 3.95
N GLN A 256 -7.88 -15.02 4.16
CA GLN A 256 -8.83 -14.77 5.25
C GLN A 256 -8.46 -15.50 6.54
N LEU A 257 -7.71 -16.60 6.42
CA LEU A 257 -7.20 -17.36 7.55
C LEU A 257 -6.02 -16.64 8.22
N VAL A 258 -5.15 -16.05 7.39
CA VAL A 258 -4.00 -15.22 7.78
C VAL A 258 -4.47 -13.86 8.30
#